data_AF-D9PHN7-F1
#
_entry.id   AF-D9PHN7-F1
#
_cell.length_a   1.000
_cell.length_b   1.000
_cell.length_c   1.000
_cell.angle_alpha   90.00
_cell.angle_beta   90.00
_cell.angle_gamma   90.00
#
_symmetry.space_group_name_H-M   'P 1'
#
loop_
_entity.id
_entity.type
_entity.pdbx_description
1 polymer ?
#
loop_
_entity_poly.entity_id
_entity_poly.type
_entity_poly.pdbx_seq_one_letter_code
_entity_poly.pdbx_strand_id
1 'polypeptide(L)'
;MNTIDQVISLRIYQSDVRHDVRTTDPALARVIAWADQRPTVWRIVTGHWSKAFGLGSCEYIGWAQRSTAPEAILERARHFMDLVDHPGKWGHANSIFHWRAKFTLEHYLDQGFTGGFFQQHDANYPRSCLSLDYTPKTFEEVLDKFCAWMDPYYETVRVSVDHRTVRTFHEGRVQQCSPAKA
;
A
#
# COMPACT_ATOMS: atom_id res chain seq x y z
N MET A 1 34.46 -42.53 -18.61
CA MET A 1 33.50 -41.41 -18.58
C MET A 1 33.09 -41.22 -17.14
N ASN A 2 33.61 -40.20 -16.47
CA ASN A 2 33.22 -39.89 -15.09
C ASN A 2 32.11 -38.85 -15.14
N THR A 3 30.91 -39.26 -14.75
CA THR A 3 29.79 -38.35 -14.50
C THR A 3 30.13 -37.58 -13.23
N ILE A 4 30.47 -36.29 -13.37
CA ILE A 4 30.60 -35.40 -12.22
C ILE A 4 29.18 -35.08 -11.79
N ASP A 5 28.70 -35.76 -10.74
CA ASP A 5 27.48 -35.38 -10.04
C ASP A 5 27.72 -34.01 -9.39
N GLN A 6 27.36 -32.94 -10.09
CA GLN A 6 27.30 -31.61 -9.49
C GLN A 6 26.21 -31.59 -8.43
N VAL A 7 26.62 -31.67 -7.17
CA VAL A 7 25.76 -31.38 -6.03
C VAL A 7 25.45 -29.88 -6.06
N ILE A 8 24.30 -29.51 -6.62
CA ILE A 8 23.79 -28.14 -6.53
C ILE A 8 23.33 -27.92 -5.08
N SER A 9 24.14 -27.22 -4.29
CA SER A 9 23.73 -26.76 -2.97
C SER A 9 22.70 -25.64 -3.14
N LEU A 10 21.42 -25.98 -2.93
CA LEU A 10 20.32 -25.03 -2.98
C LEU A 10 20.26 -24.25 -1.67
N ARG A 11 20.66 -22.97 -1.71
CA ARG A 11 20.54 -22.09 -0.54
C ARG A 11 19.08 -21.70 -0.34
N ILE A 12 18.53 -22.05 0.83
CA ILE A 12 17.20 -21.62 1.26
C ILE A 12 17.36 -20.43 2.19
N TYR A 13 16.72 -19.32 1.86
CA TYR A 13 16.57 -18.14 2.71
C TYR A 13 15.23 -18.25 3.42
N GLN A 14 15.21 -18.06 4.73
CA GLN A 14 14.02 -18.18 5.57
C GLN A 14 13.92 -16.96 6.46
N SER A 15 12.70 -16.50 6.73
CA SER A 15 12.47 -15.42 7.68
C SER A 15 12.71 -15.90 9.13
N ASP A 16 13.35 -15.04 9.93
CA ASP A 16 13.58 -15.26 11.35
C ASP A 16 12.34 -14.89 12.20
N VAL A 17 11.40 -14.15 11.62
CA VAL A 17 10.15 -13.72 12.29
C VAL A 17 8.96 -14.58 11.86
N ARG A 18 8.92 -15.00 10.59
CA ARG A 18 7.82 -15.74 9.97
C ARG A 18 8.35 -16.97 9.24
N HIS A 19 8.70 -18.00 10.00
CA HIS A 19 9.45 -19.17 9.54
C HIS A 19 8.79 -19.98 8.40
N ASP A 20 7.49 -19.84 8.16
CA ASP A 20 6.79 -20.41 7.00
C ASP A 20 7.18 -19.72 5.68
N VAL A 21 7.66 -18.47 5.73
CA VAL A 21 8.14 -17.71 4.57
C VAL A 21 9.60 -18.06 4.28
N ARG A 22 9.80 -18.72 3.14
CA ARG A 22 11.11 -19.13 2.62
C ARG A 22 11.18 -19.00 1.11
N THR A 23 12.38 -18.84 0.59
CA THR A 23 12.64 -18.75 -0.85
C THR A 23 14.06 -19.22 -1.17
N THR A 24 14.28 -19.60 -2.41
CA THR A 24 15.62 -19.85 -2.96
C THR A 24 16.10 -18.71 -3.85
N ASP A 25 15.23 -17.73 -4.13
CA ASP A 25 15.53 -16.55 -4.94
C ASP A 25 16.27 -15.48 -4.10
N PRO A 26 17.51 -15.12 -4.44
CA PRO A 26 18.26 -14.06 -3.76
C PRO A 26 17.59 -12.68 -3.79
N ALA A 27 16.77 -12.36 -4.80
CA ALA A 27 16.04 -11.09 -4.84
C ALA A 27 14.96 -11.06 -3.76
N LEU A 28 14.20 -12.15 -3.61
CA LEU A 28 13.19 -12.29 -2.56
C LEU A 28 13.81 -12.48 -1.16
N ALA A 29 15.03 -13.00 -1.07
CA ALA A 29 15.79 -13.04 0.18
C ALA A 29 16.02 -11.63 0.77
N ARG A 30 16.22 -10.61 -0.08
CA ARG A 30 16.33 -9.21 0.36
C ARG A 30 15.03 -8.69 0.95
N VAL A 31 13.89 -9.09 0.38
CA VAL A 31 12.56 -8.76 0.90
C VAL A 31 12.36 -9.35 2.30
N ILE A 32 12.75 -10.62 2.50
CA ILE A 32 12.72 -11.28 3.80
C ILE A 32 13.56 -10.48 4.81
N ALA A 33 14.82 -10.20 4.47
CA ALA A 33 15.72 -9.45 5.36
C ALA A 33 15.19 -8.05 5.70
N TRP A 34 14.61 -7.35 4.71
CA TRP A 34 14.00 -6.04 4.89
C TRP A 34 12.79 -6.07 5.83
N ALA A 35 11.93 -7.06 5.67
CA ALA A 35 10.73 -7.24 6.50
C ALA A 35 11.07 -7.75 7.91
N ASP A 36 12.10 -8.58 8.08
CA ASP A 36 12.54 -9.06 9.39
C ASP A 36 13.15 -7.95 10.26
N GLN A 37 13.80 -6.96 9.64
CA GLN A 37 14.24 -5.75 10.33
C GLN A 37 13.06 -4.87 10.80
N ARG A 38 11.85 -5.09 10.26
CA ARG A 38 10.63 -4.34 10.57
C ARG A 38 9.46 -5.30 10.76
N PRO A 39 9.41 -6.08 11.87
CA PRO A 39 8.41 -7.15 12.04
C PRO A 39 6.94 -6.73 11.83
N THR A 40 6.65 -5.44 12.02
CA THR A 40 5.37 -4.81 11.67
C THR A 40 4.93 -5.04 10.22
N VAL A 41 5.87 -5.15 9.27
CA VAL A 41 5.59 -5.48 7.86
C VAL A 41 4.81 -6.78 7.75
N TRP A 42 5.24 -7.83 8.44
CA TRP A 42 4.54 -9.12 8.41
C TRP A 42 3.12 -9.02 8.98
N ARG A 43 2.91 -8.15 9.97
CA ARG A 43 1.57 -7.88 10.54
C ARG A 43 0.70 -7.12 9.55
N ILE A 44 1.24 -6.10 8.88
CA ILE A 44 0.55 -5.31 7.85
C ILE A 44 0.05 -6.24 6.75
N VAL A 45 0.96 -6.97 6.09
CA VAL A 45 0.64 -7.70 4.85
C VAL A 45 -0.14 -8.99 5.08
N THR A 46 -0.34 -9.42 6.33
CA THR A 46 -1.13 -10.61 6.65
C THR A 46 -2.38 -10.34 7.49
N GLY A 47 -2.48 -9.16 8.10
CA GLY A 47 -3.65 -8.72 8.83
C GLY A 47 -4.67 -8.01 7.95
N HIS A 48 -5.82 -7.65 8.55
CA HIS A 48 -6.91 -6.95 7.87
C HIS A 48 -7.12 -5.50 8.32
N TRP A 49 -6.28 -5.01 9.24
CA TRP A 49 -6.39 -3.66 9.81
C TRP A 49 -6.07 -2.58 8.79
N SER A 50 -4.99 -2.77 8.03
CA SER A 50 -4.68 -1.92 6.88
C SER A 50 -5.64 -2.23 5.73
N LYS A 51 -6.38 -1.22 5.26
CA LYS A 51 -7.17 -1.33 4.03
C LYS A 51 -6.32 -1.11 2.78
N ALA A 52 -5.20 -0.40 2.91
CA ALA A 52 -4.28 -0.16 1.80
C ALA A 52 -3.38 -1.36 1.48
N PHE A 53 -2.92 -2.11 2.49
CA PHE A 53 -1.91 -3.17 2.34
C PHE A 53 -2.21 -4.43 3.15
N GLY A 54 -3.38 -4.52 3.78
CA GLY A 54 -3.80 -5.75 4.45
C GLY A 54 -4.20 -6.86 3.46
N LEU A 55 -4.40 -8.05 4.01
CA LEU A 55 -5.00 -9.17 3.31
C LEU A 55 -6.36 -8.77 2.74
N GLY A 56 -6.53 -8.96 1.43
CA GLY A 56 -7.70 -8.56 0.68
C GLY A 56 -7.58 -7.20 -0.02
N SER A 57 -6.52 -6.42 0.21
CA SER A 57 -6.33 -5.12 -0.45
C SER A 57 -6.28 -5.26 -1.97
N CYS A 58 -7.01 -4.40 -2.68
CA CYS A 58 -7.00 -4.33 -4.14
C CYS A 58 -5.65 -3.88 -4.73
N GLU A 59 -4.71 -3.48 -3.88
CA GLU A 59 -3.35 -3.14 -4.27
C GLU A 59 -2.55 -4.36 -4.78
N TYR A 60 -2.96 -5.56 -4.38
CA TYR A 60 -2.27 -6.78 -4.74
C TYR A 60 -2.88 -7.44 -5.98
N ILE A 61 -2.00 -8.03 -6.78
CA ILE A 61 -2.41 -8.89 -7.90
C ILE A 61 -3.23 -10.08 -7.40
N GLY A 62 -4.21 -10.50 -8.19
CA GLY A 62 -5.32 -11.36 -7.73
C GLY A 62 -4.93 -12.61 -6.94
N TRP A 63 -3.87 -13.32 -7.36
CA TRP A 63 -3.44 -14.53 -6.64
C TRP A 63 -2.88 -14.22 -5.23
N ALA A 64 -2.20 -13.09 -5.07
CA ALA A 64 -1.63 -12.66 -3.80
C ALA A 64 -2.64 -11.90 -2.94
N GLN A 65 -3.75 -11.41 -3.50
CA GLN A 65 -4.69 -10.55 -2.77
C GLN A 65 -5.30 -11.21 -1.53
N ARG A 66 -5.73 -12.48 -1.62
CA ARG A 66 -6.43 -13.19 -0.53
C ARG A 66 -5.74 -14.46 -0.06
N SER A 67 -4.69 -14.90 -0.74
CA SER A 67 -3.99 -16.13 -0.40
C SER A 67 -3.16 -15.98 0.87
N THR A 68 -3.26 -16.97 1.76
CA THR A 68 -2.41 -17.08 2.96
C THR A 68 -1.18 -17.95 2.72
N ALA A 69 -0.93 -18.40 1.49
CA ALA A 69 0.27 -19.15 1.15
C ALA A 69 1.53 -18.30 1.40
N PRO A 70 2.65 -18.90 1.87
CA PRO A 70 3.88 -18.16 2.15
C PRO A 70 4.40 -17.32 0.98
N GLU A 71 4.26 -17.82 -0.25
CA GLU A 71 4.67 -17.12 -1.47
C GLU A 71 3.82 -15.87 -1.71
N ALA A 72 2.52 -15.93 -1.39
CA ALA A 72 1.62 -14.78 -1.48
C ALA A 72 1.95 -13.73 -0.42
N ILE A 73 2.29 -14.16 0.80
CA ILE A 73 2.74 -13.27 1.87
C ILE A 73 4.03 -12.55 1.45
N LEU A 74 4.99 -13.29 0.90
CA LEU A 74 6.26 -12.75 0.42
C LEU A 74 6.07 -11.78 -0.75
N GLU A 75 5.16 -12.08 -1.67
CA GLU A 75 4.79 -11.17 -2.77
C GLU A 75 4.20 -9.86 -2.25
N ARG A 76 3.29 -9.93 -1.26
CA ARG A 76 2.73 -8.72 -0.64
C ARG A 76 3.80 -7.90 0.08
N ALA A 77 4.73 -8.55 0.77
CA ALA A 77 5.87 -7.89 1.39
C ALA A 77 6.81 -7.24 0.35
N ARG A 78 7.07 -7.92 -0.77
CA ARG A 78 7.87 -7.39 -1.89
C ARG A 78 7.23 -6.15 -2.48
N HIS A 79 5.93 -6.20 -2.76
CA HIS A 79 5.17 -5.05 -3.27
C HIS A 79 5.20 -3.88 -2.30
N PHE A 80 5.00 -4.14 -1.01
CA PHE A 80 5.06 -3.12 0.02
C PHE A 80 6.45 -2.48 0.12
N MET A 81 7.53 -3.29 0.10
CA MET A 81 8.92 -2.81 0.07
C MET A 81 9.20 -1.94 -1.17
N ASP A 82 8.75 -2.36 -2.35
CA ASP A 82 8.94 -1.59 -3.57
C ASP A 82 8.29 -0.20 -3.46
N LEU A 83 7.10 -0.12 -2.86
CA LEU A 83 6.44 1.17 -2.64
C LEU A 83 7.09 2.01 -1.56
N VAL A 84 7.66 1.42 -0.51
CA VAL A 84 8.33 2.17 0.57
C VAL A 84 9.70 2.68 0.14
N ASP A 85 10.52 1.85 -0.51
CA ASP A 85 11.94 2.12 -0.75
C ASP A 85 12.26 2.49 -2.22
N HIS A 86 11.39 2.15 -3.18
CA HIS A 86 11.69 2.30 -4.61
C HIS A 86 10.60 3.09 -5.35
N PRO A 87 10.35 4.37 -4.99
CA PRO A 87 9.28 5.16 -5.58
C PRO A 87 9.30 5.22 -7.11
N GLY A 88 10.50 5.28 -7.71
CA GLY A 88 10.71 5.40 -9.16
C GLY A 88 10.20 4.22 -10.00
N LYS A 89 9.91 3.06 -9.39
CA LYS A 89 9.35 1.90 -10.10
C LYS A 89 7.84 2.04 -10.37
N TRP A 90 7.14 2.81 -9.54
CA TRP A 90 5.68 2.92 -9.53
C TRP A 90 5.16 4.36 -9.61
N GLY A 91 6.04 5.33 -9.88
CA GLY A 91 5.68 6.73 -10.08
C GLY A 91 6.78 7.69 -9.63
N HIS A 92 6.40 8.96 -9.42
CA HIS A 92 7.30 9.94 -8.83
C HIS A 92 7.40 9.74 -7.31
N ALA A 93 8.50 10.19 -6.69
CA ALA A 93 8.69 10.13 -5.23
C ALA A 93 7.55 10.80 -4.42
N ASN A 94 6.82 11.71 -5.05
CA ASN A 94 5.67 12.40 -4.45
C ASN A 94 4.32 11.73 -4.74
N SER A 95 4.32 10.49 -5.25
CA SER A 95 3.10 9.72 -5.52
C SER A 95 2.34 9.39 -4.24
N ILE A 96 1.00 9.45 -4.29
CA ILE A 96 0.15 9.03 -3.16
C ILE A 96 0.40 7.57 -2.77
N PHE A 97 0.78 6.71 -3.73
CA PHE A 97 1.04 5.29 -3.50
C PHE A 97 2.28 5.07 -2.62
N HIS A 98 3.33 5.87 -2.86
CA HIS A 98 4.54 5.88 -2.04
C HIS A 98 4.25 6.48 -0.65
N TRP A 99 3.57 7.63 -0.63
CA TRP A 99 3.22 8.31 0.62
C TRP A 99 2.38 7.40 1.54
N ARG A 100 1.32 6.77 1.01
CA ARG A 100 0.45 5.90 1.84
C ARG A 100 1.17 4.64 2.34
N ALA A 101 2.15 4.13 1.60
CA ALA A 101 2.94 2.97 2.04
C ALA A 101 3.82 3.33 3.25
N LYS A 102 4.50 4.49 3.18
CA LYS A 102 5.26 5.04 4.31
C LYS A 102 4.37 5.35 5.50
N PHE A 103 3.24 6.03 5.26
CA PHE A 103 2.24 6.33 6.28
C PHE A 103 1.78 5.05 7.01
N THR A 104 1.46 4.00 6.26
CA THR A 104 1.05 2.71 6.84
C THR A 104 2.15 2.13 7.71
N LEU A 105 3.39 2.10 7.21
CA LEU A 105 4.52 1.53 7.96
C LEU A 105 4.79 2.30 9.26
N GLU A 106 4.64 3.62 9.25
CA GLU A 106 4.85 4.50 10.39
C GLU A 106 3.75 4.35 11.44
N HIS A 107 2.48 4.37 11.02
CA HIS A 107 1.34 4.49 11.93
C HIS A 107 0.64 3.17 12.28
N TYR A 108 1.02 2.03 11.69
CA TYR A 108 0.28 0.78 11.87
C TYR A 108 0.08 0.36 13.34
N LEU A 109 1.01 0.73 14.22
CA LEU A 109 0.95 0.40 15.65
C LEU A 109 0.27 1.46 16.50
N ASP A 110 -0.12 2.59 15.90
CA ASP A 110 -0.77 3.67 16.62
C ASP A 110 -2.18 3.28 17.06
N GLN A 111 -2.61 3.86 18.18
CA GLN A 111 -3.92 3.58 18.74
C GLN A 111 -5.03 4.02 17.77
N GLY A 112 -5.94 3.11 17.48
CA GLY A 112 -7.07 3.35 16.59
C GLY A 112 -6.71 3.30 15.11
N PHE A 113 -5.53 2.78 14.75
CA PHE A 113 -5.18 2.53 13.36
C PHE A 113 -6.24 1.68 12.65
N THR A 114 -6.69 2.17 11.51
CA THR A 114 -7.68 1.55 10.62
C THR A 114 -7.42 2.03 9.19
N GLY A 115 -8.34 1.72 8.27
CA GLY A 115 -8.40 2.38 6.98
C GLY A 115 -9.83 2.43 6.45
N GLY A 116 -9.99 3.03 5.29
CA GLY A 116 -11.28 3.15 4.61
C GLY A 116 -11.11 3.32 3.11
N PHE A 117 -12.20 3.14 2.38
CA PHE A 117 -12.26 3.37 0.95
C PHE A 117 -12.67 4.81 0.66
N PHE A 118 -11.69 5.63 0.30
CA PHE A 118 -11.90 7.05 -0.04
C PHE A 118 -12.35 7.14 -1.50
N GLN A 119 -13.35 7.98 -1.75
CA GLN A 119 -13.92 8.14 -3.09
C GLN A 119 -14.31 9.60 -3.34
N GLN A 120 -13.82 10.13 -4.45
CA GLN A 120 -14.22 11.39 -5.04
C GLN A 120 -15.56 11.20 -5.74
N HIS A 121 -16.46 12.16 -5.60
CA HIS A 121 -17.73 12.21 -6.33
C HIS A 121 -17.83 13.54 -7.06
N ASP A 122 -18.27 13.49 -8.31
CA ASP A 122 -18.87 14.67 -8.96
C ASP A 122 -20.39 14.66 -8.75
N ALA A 123 -21.11 15.55 -9.45
CA ALA A 123 -22.56 15.66 -9.34
C ALA A 123 -23.32 14.39 -9.77
N ASN A 124 -22.73 13.52 -10.58
CA ASN A 124 -23.42 12.42 -11.25
C ASN A 124 -22.84 11.03 -10.90
N TYR A 125 -21.54 10.92 -10.67
CA TYR A 125 -20.82 9.65 -10.58
C TYR A 125 -19.68 9.67 -9.56
N PRO A 126 -19.35 8.50 -8.98
CA PRO A 126 -18.06 8.32 -8.34
C PRO A 126 -16.92 8.39 -9.37
N ARG A 127 -15.80 8.99 -8.97
CA ARG A 127 -14.60 9.21 -9.79
C ARG A 127 -13.40 8.48 -9.17
N SER A 128 -12.35 9.20 -8.83
CA SER A 128 -11.14 8.63 -8.23
C SER A 128 -11.45 7.97 -6.91
N CYS A 129 -10.81 6.85 -6.63
CA CYS A 129 -10.95 6.15 -5.36
C CYS A 129 -9.63 5.50 -4.94
N LEU A 130 -9.46 5.35 -3.63
CA LEU A 130 -8.26 4.77 -3.07
C LEU A 130 -8.53 4.26 -1.65
N SER A 131 -8.06 3.06 -1.34
CA SER A 131 -7.95 2.62 0.05
C SER A 131 -6.78 3.32 0.72
N LEU A 132 -7.06 4.01 1.82
CA LEU A 132 -6.08 4.71 2.65
C LEU A 132 -6.25 4.30 4.10
N ASP A 133 -5.12 4.24 4.79
CA ASP A 133 -5.06 3.98 6.23
C ASP A 133 -5.02 5.30 7.01
N TYR A 134 -5.55 5.30 8.22
CA TYR A 134 -5.59 6.45 9.11
C TYR A 134 -5.78 6.04 10.56
N THR A 135 -5.50 6.97 11.47
CA THR A 135 -5.93 6.94 12.87
C THR A 135 -6.94 8.07 13.09
N PRO A 136 -7.65 8.12 14.22
CA PRO A 136 -8.48 9.28 14.55
C PRO A 136 -7.72 10.62 14.55
N LYS A 137 -6.42 10.60 14.86
CA LYS A 137 -5.59 11.82 14.93
C LYS A 137 -5.08 12.28 13.56
N THR A 138 -4.90 11.35 12.63
CA THR A 138 -4.32 11.62 11.30
C THR A 138 -5.38 11.68 10.20
N PHE A 139 -6.66 11.50 10.54
CA PHE A 139 -7.74 11.41 9.56
C PHE A 139 -7.80 12.64 8.63
N GLU A 140 -7.73 13.85 9.18
CA GLU A 140 -7.76 15.08 8.37
C GLU A 140 -6.54 15.20 7.43
N GLU A 141 -5.35 14.82 7.90
CA GLU A 141 -4.15 14.79 7.04
C GLU A 141 -4.32 13.82 5.87
N VAL A 142 -4.81 12.62 6.14
CA VAL A 142 -5.05 11.58 5.11
C VAL A 142 -6.13 12.06 4.13
N LEU A 143 -7.17 12.73 4.62
CA LEU A 143 -8.21 13.32 3.78
C LEU A 143 -7.65 14.45 2.89
N ASP A 144 -6.80 15.31 3.43
CA ASP A 144 -6.14 16.37 2.65
C ASP A 144 -5.21 15.79 1.57
N LYS A 145 -4.48 14.73 1.90
CA LYS A 145 -3.64 14.00 0.93
C LYS A 145 -4.46 13.35 -0.17
N PHE A 146 -5.60 12.74 0.17
CA PHE A 146 -6.53 12.24 -0.83
C PHE A 146 -7.02 13.38 -1.72
N CYS A 147 -7.49 14.49 -1.13
CA CYS A 147 -8.00 15.64 -1.88
C CYS A 147 -6.98 16.23 -2.85
N ALA A 148 -5.71 16.32 -2.45
CA ALA A 148 -4.64 16.80 -3.32
C ALA A 148 -4.30 15.84 -4.48
N TRP A 149 -4.62 14.55 -4.34
CA TRP A 149 -4.39 13.54 -5.36
C TRP A 149 -5.57 13.33 -6.32
N MET A 150 -6.79 13.68 -5.91
CA MET A 150 -8.00 13.49 -6.72
C MET A 150 -7.84 14.03 -8.14
N ASP A 151 -8.52 13.38 -9.08
CA ASP A 151 -8.51 13.79 -10.48
C ASP A 151 -9.06 15.23 -10.63
N PRO A 152 -8.22 16.19 -11.10
CA PRO A 152 -8.60 17.59 -11.23
C PRO A 152 -9.53 17.86 -12.42
N TYR A 153 -9.76 16.89 -13.31
CA TYR A 153 -10.65 17.03 -14.46
C TYR A 153 -12.13 16.94 -14.09
N TYR A 154 -12.45 16.49 -12.87
CA TYR A 154 -13.82 16.39 -12.37
C TYR A 154 -14.10 17.43 -11.29
N GLU A 155 -15.20 18.17 -11.44
CA GLU A 155 -15.70 19.06 -10.41
C GLU A 155 -16.16 18.24 -9.21
N THR A 156 -15.35 18.23 -8.16
CA THR A 156 -15.61 17.43 -6.98
C THR A 156 -16.67 18.12 -6.14
N VAL A 157 -17.80 17.45 -5.92
CA VAL A 157 -18.88 17.96 -5.03
C VAL A 157 -18.73 17.41 -3.61
N ARG A 158 -18.16 16.21 -3.47
CA ARG A 158 -17.90 15.59 -2.15
C ARG A 158 -16.83 14.50 -2.20
N VAL A 159 -16.28 14.21 -1.03
CA VAL A 159 -15.51 12.99 -0.74
C VAL A 159 -16.28 12.13 0.24
N SER A 160 -16.29 10.81 0.00
CA SER A 160 -16.81 9.83 0.94
C SER A 160 -15.73 8.86 1.41
N VAL A 161 -15.87 8.36 2.64
CA VAL A 161 -15.12 7.22 3.17
C VAL A 161 -16.14 6.15 3.56
N ASP A 162 -15.99 4.94 3.02
CA ASP A 162 -16.90 3.82 3.25
C ASP A 162 -18.39 4.21 3.08
N HIS A 163 -18.66 4.90 1.97
CA HIS A 163 -19.98 5.42 1.57
C HIS A 163 -20.53 6.57 2.41
N ARG A 164 -19.82 7.04 3.45
CA ARG A 164 -20.21 8.20 4.26
C ARG A 164 -19.53 9.45 3.75
N THR A 165 -20.27 10.52 3.49
CA THR A 165 -19.69 11.82 3.12
C THR A 165 -18.86 12.36 4.28
N VAL A 166 -17.60 12.72 4.01
CA VAL A 166 -16.67 13.30 5.01
C VAL A 166 -16.25 14.73 4.67
N ARG A 167 -16.43 15.14 3.41
CA ARG A 167 -16.17 16.52 2.97
C ARG A 167 -17.08 16.87 1.80
N THR A 168 -17.61 18.09 1.81
CA THR A 168 -18.42 18.65 0.72
C THR A 168 -17.76 19.93 0.21
N PHE A 169 -17.84 20.17 -1.09
CA PHE A 169 -17.33 21.37 -1.74
C PHE A 169 -18.52 22.12 -2.32
N HIS A 170 -18.66 23.40 -1.99
CA HIS A 170 -19.72 24.23 -2.55
C HIS A 170 -19.34 24.69 -3.96
N GLU A 171 -20.29 24.60 -4.89
CA GLU A 171 -20.17 25.21 -6.23
C GLU A 171 -19.81 26.70 -6.08
N GLY A 172 -18.73 27.14 -6.73
CA GLY A 172 -18.31 28.55 -6.77
C GLY A 172 -16.91 28.89 -6.27
N ARG A 173 -16.12 27.92 -5.80
CA ARG A 173 -14.66 28.10 -5.66
C ARG A 173 -13.95 26.98 -6.39
N VAL A 174 -13.75 27.18 -7.69
CA VAL A 174 -12.76 26.42 -8.47
C VAL A 174 -11.40 26.71 -7.82
N GLN A 175 -10.96 25.84 -6.93
CA GLN A 175 -9.56 25.81 -6.53
C GLN A 175 -8.83 25.18 -7.71
N GLN A 176 -8.42 26.01 -8.67
CA GLN A 176 -7.45 25.60 -9.66
C GLN A 176 -6.19 25.17 -8.89
N CYS A 177 -6.01 23.86 -8.69
CA CYS A 177 -4.70 23.32 -8.39
C CYS A 177 -3.85 23.58 -9.63
N SER A 178 -3.16 24.72 -9.64
CA SER A 178 -2.17 25.01 -10.67
C SER A 178 -1.14 23.87 -10.64
N PRO A 179 -0.80 23.26 -11.79
CA PRO A 179 0.32 22.35 -11.84
C PRO A 179 1.57 23.15 -11.43
N ALA A 180 2.31 22.61 -10.45
CA ALA A 180 3.65 23.11 -10.14
C ALA A 180 4.44 23.17 -11.45
N LYS A 181 4.96 24.36 -11.78
CA LYS A 181 5.84 24.55 -12.93
C LYS A 181 6.99 23.53 -12.84
N ALA A 182 7.20 22.82 -13.94
CA ALA A 182 8.33 21.93 -14.16
C ALA A 182 9.68 22.66 -14.02
#